data_AF-A0A3C1NHJ6-F1
#
_entry.id   AF-A0A3C1NHJ6-F1
#
_cell.length_a   1.000
_cell.length_b   1.000
_cell.length_c   1.000
_cell.angle_alpha   90.00
_cell.angle_beta   90.00
_cell.angle_gamma   90.00
#
_symmetry.space_group_name_H-M   'P 1'
#
loop_
_entity.id
_entity.type
_entity.pdbx_description
1 polymer ?
#
loop_
_entity_poly.entity_id
_entity_poly.type
_entity_poly.pdbx_seq_one_letter_code
_entity_poly.pdbx_strand_id
1 'polypeptide(L)'
;MRWCDVDLKRGVLKVEHSLEQTKAGLRLKSPKTKHGRRSISLPAFAMDVLNEHRKAQLELRLQLGMGKPESEALVFCNHDGSPISPNYFS
;
A
#
# COMPACT_ATOMS: atom_id res chain seq x y z
N MET A 1 -0.08 -3.58 0.84
CA MET A 1 1.09 -2.74 0.50
C MET A 1 0.87 -1.38 1.14
N ARG A 2 1.80 -0.91 1.98
CA ARG A 2 1.70 0.37 2.69
C ARG A 2 2.64 1.40 2.08
N TRP A 3 2.37 2.69 2.29
CA TRP A 3 3.24 3.76 1.82
C TRP A 3 4.64 3.69 2.42
N CYS A 4 4.79 3.17 3.64
CA CYS A 4 6.10 2.97 4.28
C CYS A 4 6.95 1.87 3.61
N ASP A 5 6.31 0.98 2.84
CA ASP A 5 6.98 -0.09 2.11
C ASP A 5 7.53 0.39 0.74
N VAL A 6 7.13 1.60 0.29
CA VAL A 6 7.51 2.20 -1.01
C VAL A 6 8.55 3.31 -0.82
N ASP A 7 9.76 3.11 -1.35
CA ASP A 7 10.75 4.17 -1.47
C ASP A 7 10.71 4.77 -2.87
N LEU A 8 9.90 5.81 -3.03
CA LEU A 8 9.76 6.54 -4.29
C LEU A 8 11.01 7.36 -4.66
N LYS A 9 11.91 7.65 -3.70
CA LYS A 9 13.17 8.37 -4.00
C LYS A 9 14.20 7.45 -4.62
N ARG A 10 14.23 6.20 -4.15
CA ARG A 10 15.17 5.18 -4.64
C ARG A 10 14.57 4.30 -5.73
N GLY A 11 13.27 4.41 -5.99
CA GLY A 11 12.54 3.55 -6.92
C GLY A 11 12.50 2.10 -6.46
N VAL A 12 12.31 1.86 -5.16
CA VAL A 12 12.35 0.52 -4.58
C VAL A 12 11.07 0.23 -3.80
N LEU A 13 10.37 -0.83 -4.15
CA LEU A 13 9.28 -1.40 -3.35
C LEU A 13 9.82 -2.55 -2.49
N LYS A 14 9.72 -2.42 -1.17
CA LYS A 14 10.06 -3.49 -0.24
C LYS A 14 8.82 -4.32 0.05
N VAL A 15 8.76 -5.55 -0.46
CA VAL A 15 7.66 -6.46 -0.14
C VAL A 15 7.96 -7.14 1.19
N GLU A 16 7.62 -6.49 2.31
CA GLU A 16 7.89 -7.02 3.66
C GLU A 16 6.66 -7.60 4.36
N HIS A 17 5.46 -7.40 3.82
CA HIS A 17 4.20 -7.89 4.38
C HIS A 17 3.20 -8.23 3.28
N SER A 18 2.48 -9.33 3.46
CA SER A 18 1.37 -9.73 2.59
C SER A 18 0.07 -9.66 3.38
N LEU A 19 -0.98 -9.18 2.72
CA LEU A 19 -2.33 -9.05 3.28
C LEU A 19 -3.09 -10.33 2.92
N GLU A 20 -3.32 -11.22 3.88
CA GLU A 20 -4.11 -12.43 3.69
C GLU A 20 -5.53 -12.20 4.22
N GLN A 21 -6.55 -12.54 3.43
CA GLN A 21 -7.92 -12.62 3.92
C GLN A 21 -8.18 -14.00 4.51
N THR A 22 -8.53 -14.03 5.79
CA THR A 22 -8.95 -15.25 6.49
C THR A 22 -10.44 -15.20 6.79
N LYS A 23 -11.06 -16.34 7.15
CA LYS A 23 -12.46 -16.40 7.60
C LYS A 23 -12.78 -15.48 8.80
N ALA A 24 -11.75 -15.02 9.53
CA ALA A 24 -11.87 -14.14 10.69
C ALA A 24 -11.53 -12.67 10.40
N GLY A 25 -11.15 -12.30 9.16
CA GLY A 25 -10.78 -10.94 8.78
C GLY A 25 -9.45 -10.84 8.02
N LEU A 26 -9.09 -9.61 7.67
CA LEU A 26 -7.86 -9.28 6.97
C LEU A 26 -6.69 -9.28 7.96
N ARG A 27 -5.70 -10.14 7.72
CA ARG A 27 -4.51 -10.25 8.57
C ARG A 27 -3.27 -9.88 7.77
N LEU A 28 -2.54 -8.88 8.26
CA LEU A 28 -1.18 -8.58 7.81
C LEU A 28 -0.25 -9.65 8.38
N LYS A 29 0.39 -10.42 7.50
CA LYS A 29 1.37 -11.43 7.89
C LYS A 29 2.73 -11.07 7.32
N SER A 30 3.77 -11.18 8.14
CA SER A 30 5.14 -11.19 7.64
C SER A 30 5.35 -12.40 6.71
N PRO A 31 6.09 -12.27 5.60
CA PRO A 31 6.38 -13.36 4.70
C PRO A 31 6.98 -14.52 5.48
N LYS A 32 6.40 -15.71 5.28
CA LYS A 32 6.73 -16.93 6.04
C LYS A 32 8.21 -17.34 5.89
N THR A 33 8.94 -16.78 4.93
CA THR A 33 10.32 -17.12 4.61
C THR A 33 11.16 -15.87 4.28
N LYS A 34 12.49 -15.94 4.54
CA LYS A 34 13.47 -14.89 4.14
C LYS A 34 13.38 -14.53 2.65
N HIS A 35 13.01 -15.48 1.79
CA HIS A 35 12.85 -15.30 0.34
C HIS A 35 11.62 -14.48 -0.07
N GLY A 36 10.60 -14.37 0.80
CA GLY A 36 9.43 -13.53 0.54
C GLY A 36 9.68 -12.03 0.73
N ARG A 37 10.77 -11.67 1.44
CA ARG A 37 11.27 -10.30 1.53
C ARG A 37 12.11 -9.99 0.32
N ARG A 38 11.50 -9.37 -0.68
CA ARG A 38 12.20 -8.91 -1.89
C ARG A 38 12.05 -7.41 -2.06
N SER A 39 13.15 -6.77 -2.45
CA SER A 39 13.14 -5.41 -2.98
C SER A 39 12.93 -5.50 -4.49
N ILE A 40 11.85 -4.90 -4.97
CA ILE A 40 11.53 -4.83 -6.39
C ILE A 40 11.92 -3.43 -6.86
N SER A 41 12.73 -3.35 -7.92
CA SER A 41 12.99 -2.07 -8.59
C SER A 41 11.72 -1.64 -9.31
N LEU A 42 11.25 -0.43 -9.02
CA LEU A 42 10.10 0.17 -9.67
C LEU A 42 10.58 0.93 -10.92
N PRO A 43 10.02 0.65 -12.10
CA PRO A 43 10.29 1.46 -13.28
C PRO A 43 9.74 2.89 -13.10
N ALA A 44 10.33 3.86 -13.81
CA ALA A 44 9.99 5.28 -13.67
C ALA A 44 8.50 5.56 -13.80
N PHE A 45 7.84 5.00 -14.81
CA PHE A 45 6.39 5.17 -15.01
C PHE A 45 5.58 4.72 -13.78
N ALA A 46 6.00 3.66 -13.09
CA ALA A 46 5.29 3.18 -11.91
C ALA A 46 5.48 4.13 -10.73
N MET A 47 6.65 4.78 -10.61
CA MET A 47 6.87 5.81 -9.61
C MET A 47 5.99 7.04 -9.85
N ASP A 48 5.83 7.44 -11.11
CA ASP A 48 4.99 8.58 -11.48
C ASP A 48 3.52 8.31 -11.13
N VAL A 49 2.99 7.15 -11.54
CA VAL A 49 1.62 6.71 -11.20
C VAL A 49 1.42 6.63 -9.68
N LEU A 50 2.40 6.09 -8.93
CA LEU A 50 2.31 6.03 -7.47
C LEU A 50 2.34 7.43 -6.83
N ASN A 51 3.12 8.37 -7.36
CA ASN A 51 3.13 9.75 -6.88
C ASN A 51 1.78 10.44 -7.10
N GLU A 52 1.21 10.31 -8.30
CA GLU A 52 -0.11 10.85 -8.62
C GLU A 52 -1.19 10.25 -7.72
N HIS A 53 -1.16 8.92 -7.53
CA HIS A 53 -2.09 8.23 -6.65
C HIS A 53 -1.97 8.72 -5.19
N ARG A 54 -0.75 8.94 -4.69
CA ARG A 54 -0.52 9.48 -3.34
C ARG A 54 -1.14 10.87 -3.19
N LYS A 55 -0.98 11.71 -4.21
CA LYS A 55 -1.52 13.07 -4.22
C LYS A 55 -3.04 13.04 -4.19
N ALA A 56 -3.68 12.23 -5.04
CA ALA A 56 -5.13 12.07 -5.07
C ALA A 56 -5.70 11.58 -3.73
N GLN A 57 -5.04 10.61 -3.08
CA GLN A 57 -5.45 10.15 -1.74
C GLN A 57 -5.35 11.25 -0.69
N LEU A 58 -4.28 12.06 -0.71
CA LEU A 58 -4.12 13.18 0.22
C LEU A 58 -5.18 14.26 0.00
N GLU A 59 -5.48 14.59 -1.26
CA GLU A 59 -6.54 15.53 -1.63
C GLU A 59 -7.90 15.05 -1.13
N LEU A 60 -8.24 13.78 -1.37
CA LEU A 60 -9.50 13.20 -0.90
C LEU A 60 -9.59 13.23 0.64
N ARG A 61 -8.50 12.90 1.35
CA ARG A 61 -8.49 12.97 2.82
C ARG A 61 -8.66 14.38 3.35
N LEU A 62 -8.09 15.38 2.68
CA LEU A 62 -8.27 16.78 3.01
C LEU A 62 -9.74 17.20 2.80
N GLN A 63 -10.35 16.80 1.68
CA GLN A 63 -11.77 17.05 1.40
C GLN A 63 -12.70 16.40 2.44
N LEU A 64 -12.36 15.19 2.89
CA LEU A 64 -13.13 14.45 3.89
C LEU A 64 -12.81 14.86 5.35
N GLY A 65 -11.87 15.78 5.58
CA GLY A 65 -11.47 16.19 6.93
C GLY A 65 -10.77 15.10 7.76
N MET A 66 -10.22 14.07 7.11
CA MET A 66 -9.63 12.89 7.78
C MET A 66 -8.23 13.12 8.34
N GLY A 67 -7.66 14.31 8.17
CA GLY A 67 -6.32 14.65 8.65
C GLY A 67 -5.19 13.83 7.99
N LYS A 68 -4.02 13.84 8.63
CA LYS A 68 -2.81 13.19 8.11
C LYS A 68 -3.01 11.65 8.05
N PRO A 69 -2.52 10.98 6.99
CA PRO A 69 -2.54 9.53 6.93
C PRO A 69 -1.63 8.93 8.01
N GLU A 70 -2.05 7.80 8.57
CA GLU A 70 -1.26 7.04 9.55
C GLU A 70 -0.02 6.41 8.91
N SER A 71 0.94 6.01 9.75
CA SER A 71 2.15 5.32 9.28
C SER A 71 1.86 3.99 8.57
N GLU A 72 0.71 3.37 8.88
CA GLU A 72 0.25 2.12 8.29
C GLU A 72 -0.66 2.33 7.06
N ALA A 73 -0.78 3.56 6.56
CA ALA A 73 -1.63 3.87 5.43
C ALA A 73 -1.30 3.02 4.20
N LEU A 74 -2.34 2.40 3.66
CA LEU A 74 -2.26 1.50 2.52
C LEU A 74 -2.14 2.30 1.22
N VAL A 75 -1.33 1.78 0.29
CA VAL A 75 -1.20 2.38 -1.04
C VAL A 75 -2.50 2.19 -1.82
N PHE A 76 -3.11 1.01 -1.72
CA PHE A 76 -4.41 0.69 -2.31
C PHE A 76 -5.41 0.45 -1.19
N CYS A 77 -6.32 1.40 -0.99
CA CYS A 77 -7.38 1.34 -0.01
C CYS A 77 -8.67 1.92 -0.59
N ASN A 78 -9.78 1.59 0.06
CA ASN A 78 -11.05 2.27 -0.18
C ASN A 78 -10.95 3.74 0.24
N HIS A 79 -11.95 4.54 -0.14
CA HIS A 79 -12.02 5.98 0.16
C HIS A 79 -11.98 6.30 1.67
N ASP A 80 -12.42 5.37 2.51
CA ASP A 80 -12.37 5.44 3.98
C ASP A 80 -11.00 5.02 4.57
N GLY A 81 -10.04 4.60 3.73
CA GLY A 81 -8.74 4.08 4.16
C GLY A 81 -8.75 2.59 4.50
N SER A 82 -9.89 1.91 4.40
CA SER A 82 -9.96 0.47 4.67
C SER A 82 -9.25 -0.34 3.57
N PRO A 83 -8.61 -1.47 3.91
CA PRO A 83 -7.98 -2.35 2.93
C PRO A 83 -8.96 -2.87 1.88
N ILE A 84 -8.56 -2.82 0.61
CA ILE A 84 -9.29 -3.50 -0.47
C ILE A 84 -9.20 -5.02 -0.24
N SER A 85 -10.34 -5.69 -0.28
CA SER A 85 -10.41 -7.15 -0.18
C SER A 85 -9.61 -7.81 -1.31
N PRO A 86 -8.69 -8.76 -1.03
CA PRO A 86 -7.95 -9.50 -2.05
C PRO A 86 -8.83 -10.24 -3.07
N ASN A 87 -10.10 -10.50 -2.75
CA ASN A 87 -11.06 -11.15 -3.66
C ASN A 87 -11.59 -10.23 -4.78
N TYR A 88 -11.12 -8.99 -4.87
CA TYR A 88 -11.58 -8.04 -5.89
C TYR A 88 -10.79 -8.12 -7.22
N PHE A 89 -9.69 -8.89 -7.27
CA PHE A 89 -8.94 -9.13 -8.50
C PHE A 89 -9.19 -10.56 -8.99
N SER A 90 -10.01 -10.69 -10.03
CA SER A 90 -10.16 -11.89 -10.88
C SER A 90 -9.45 -11.68 -12.20
#